data_AF-A0A3M7M834-F1
#
_entry.id   AF-A0A3M7M834-F1
#
_cell.length_a   1.000
_cell.length_b   1.000
_cell.length_c   1.000
_cell.angle_alpha   90.00
_cell.angle_beta   90.00
_cell.angle_gamma   90.00
#
_symmetry.space_group_name_H-M   'P 1'
#
loop_
_entity.id
_entity.type
_entity.pdbx_description
1 polymer ?
#
loop_
_entity_poly.entity_id
_entity_poly.type
_entity_poly.pdbx_seq_one_letter_code
_entity_poly.pdbx_strand_id
1 'polypeptide(L)'
;MAEEPRDYEALMALYQAEKRRREAAEQNALEEKRGREAAEQKLRPTNLPEFLDACHIHLHASLIVQKNPTMSTQGNPDNAKNKLRPERLERWEDFAKHQMAIWDDIMASDFASKRQFAPLSALEQSGKDLRQQKIGSEIDLHIFQRDTVDKRVSSIIESMYYNKELREKFNLLGTVNFENHANMLSPESQLEEGMEQLTVHQKGKQAKEKQPSGSTDTAGSSHPRADQFCHRTAAFIVEYKAPHKLQLTHINNGLDEIELEDIVQDVVQRKVDDKDDVRRLVAAVITQAFSYMVNLGVEHGCVCTGEAYIFLRVGEDPRTVYYYLSVPEGDVTDTTGWTAGLEGPNRLHLTAVGQMPARPSTPSCGQAEKRHQSSDEESGPDPDTPSRQQSLSQPLSRTQKTTRGSSSGRGHHGERYHQIDRPTFLALMRRQLADDLDTDCDPVGRPGAIGVLFRVRLRSHGYVVAAKGTPAWFIQRLRWEASIYERLRPIQGIYVPVHLGNIDLETRYHYEGICELVHMMFLSFGGNLIGQHLTAENKTLVSEQVKRSADAIHGLRVLHKDLMPRNILWNEETKHVMVIDFERAEVEPISAKRTWKTPTGNSVKQGQTGPSACTKEIRRAMTELNALTIVIRL
;
A
#
# COMPACT_ATOMS: atom_id res chain seq x y z
N MET A 1 -25.91 -29.13 91.50
CA MET A 1 -25.72 -27.70 91.12
C MET A 1 -24.24 -27.54 90.84
N ALA A 2 -23.73 -27.09 89.70
CA ALA A 2 -24.32 -26.60 88.46
C ALA A 2 -23.17 -26.67 87.42
N GLU A 3 -23.25 -27.58 86.46
CA GLU A 3 -22.35 -27.63 85.29
C GLU A 3 -23.24 -27.86 84.08
N GLU A 4 -23.83 -26.79 83.51
CA GLU A 4 -24.44 -26.79 82.17
C GLU A 4 -24.96 -25.39 81.76
N PRO A 5 -24.07 -24.39 81.58
CA PRO A 5 -24.40 -23.30 80.63
C PRO A 5 -23.39 -23.12 79.49
N ARG A 6 -22.17 -23.68 79.61
CA ARG A 6 -21.09 -23.46 78.64
C ARG A 6 -21.25 -24.24 77.33
N ASP A 7 -21.97 -25.36 77.35
CA ASP A 7 -22.10 -26.25 76.19
C ASP A 7 -23.12 -25.72 75.16
N TYR A 8 -24.19 -25.07 75.62
CA TYR A 8 -25.20 -24.47 74.74
C TYR A 8 -24.68 -23.22 74.02
N GLU A 9 -23.92 -22.36 74.71
CA GLU A 9 -23.28 -21.20 74.08
C GLU A 9 -22.24 -21.61 73.03
N ALA A 10 -21.44 -22.65 73.32
CA ALA A 10 -20.49 -23.22 72.36
C ALA A 10 -21.19 -23.82 71.14
N LEU A 11 -22.30 -24.55 71.35
CA LEU A 11 -23.11 -25.12 70.27
C LEU A 11 -23.77 -24.04 69.39
N MET A 12 -24.27 -22.96 70.00
CA MET A 12 -24.84 -21.83 69.27
C MET A 12 -23.77 -21.05 68.50
N ALA A 13 -22.57 -20.89 69.05
CA ALA A 13 -21.43 -20.29 68.35
C ALA A 13 -20.99 -21.14 67.15
N LEU A 14 -20.95 -22.46 67.29
CA LEU A 14 -20.66 -23.39 66.19
C LEU A 14 -21.74 -23.34 65.10
N TYR A 15 -23.02 -23.29 65.48
CA TYR A 15 -24.13 -23.16 64.52
C TYR A 15 -24.06 -21.83 63.73
N GLN A 16 -23.78 -20.72 64.42
CA GLN A 16 -23.60 -19.42 63.77
C GLN A 16 -22.36 -19.39 62.87
N ALA A 17 -21.26 -20.00 63.29
CA ALA A 17 -20.04 -20.11 62.47
C ALA A 17 -20.29 -20.94 61.21
N GLU A 18 -21.00 -22.06 61.32
CA GLU A 18 -21.36 -22.90 60.18
C GLU A 18 -22.33 -22.19 59.22
N LYS A 19 -23.30 -21.43 59.76
CA LYS A 19 -24.20 -20.60 58.96
C LYS A 19 -23.44 -19.52 58.18
N ARG A 20 -22.53 -18.79 58.83
CA ARG A 20 -21.67 -17.80 58.16
C ARG A 20 -20.76 -18.44 57.10
N ARG A 21 -20.25 -19.65 57.38
CA ARG A 21 -19.42 -20.40 56.42
C ARG A 21 -20.21 -20.80 55.18
N ARG A 22 -21.48 -21.20 55.34
CA ARG A 22 -22.39 -21.51 54.21
C ARG A 22 -22.74 -20.27 53.41
N GLU A 23 -23.11 -19.17 54.08
CA GLU A 23 -23.42 -17.89 53.41
C GLU A 23 -22.20 -17.34 52.64
N ALA A 24 -21.00 -17.41 53.22
CA ALA A 24 -19.76 -17.03 52.54
C ALA A 24 -19.42 -17.95 51.36
N ALA A 25 -19.67 -19.26 51.47
CA ALA A 25 -19.47 -20.20 50.38
C ALA A 25 -20.46 -19.95 49.22
N GLU A 26 -21.72 -19.63 49.51
CA GLU A 26 -22.73 -19.26 48.51
C GLU A 26 -22.38 -17.94 47.80
N GLN A 27 -21.91 -16.93 48.54
CA GLN A 27 -21.42 -15.68 47.95
C GLN A 27 -20.22 -15.90 47.04
N ASN A 28 -19.20 -16.64 47.50
CA ASN A 28 -18.03 -16.97 46.68
C ASN A 28 -18.42 -17.77 45.44
N ALA A 29 -19.36 -18.72 45.54
CA ALA A 29 -19.83 -19.48 44.38
C ALA A 29 -20.58 -18.59 43.37
N LEU A 30 -21.37 -17.62 43.84
CA LEU A 30 -22.05 -16.67 42.98
C LEU A 30 -21.05 -15.71 42.30
N GLU A 31 -20.06 -15.22 43.03
CA GLU A 31 -18.97 -14.40 42.49
C GLU A 31 -18.14 -15.16 41.46
N GLU A 32 -17.79 -16.42 41.75
CA GLU A 32 -17.07 -17.28 40.82
C GLU A 32 -17.89 -17.55 39.56
N LYS A 33 -19.19 -17.83 39.70
CA LYS A 33 -20.11 -17.99 38.56
C LYS A 33 -20.18 -16.72 37.72
N ARG A 34 -20.37 -15.56 38.35
CA ARG A 34 -20.37 -14.25 37.66
C ARG A 34 -19.04 -13.97 36.98
N GLY A 35 -17.92 -14.29 37.63
CA GLY A 35 -16.58 -14.15 37.07
C GLY A 35 -16.36 -15.04 35.85
N ARG A 36 -16.81 -16.30 35.90
CA ARG A 36 -16.77 -17.23 34.76
C ARG A 36 -17.63 -16.74 33.60
N GLU A 37 -18.88 -16.32 33.86
CA GLU A 37 -19.78 -15.77 32.85
C GLU A 37 -19.20 -14.51 32.18
N ALA A 38 -18.60 -13.60 32.96
CA ALA A 38 -17.93 -12.42 32.44
C ALA A 38 -16.69 -12.75 31.60
N ALA A 39 -15.88 -13.74 32.03
CA ALA A 39 -14.73 -14.20 31.27
C ALA A 39 -15.13 -14.86 29.94
N GLU A 40 -16.19 -15.68 29.96
CA GLU A 40 -16.75 -16.30 28.76
C GLU A 40 -17.30 -15.25 27.78
N GLN A 41 -17.98 -14.21 28.29
CA GLN A 41 -18.43 -13.08 27.48
C GLN A 41 -17.27 -12.31 26.82
N LYS A 42 -16.10 -12.22 27.47
CA LYS A 42 -14.91 -11.57 26.89
C LYS A 42 -14.19 -12.42 25.84
N LEU A 43 -14.29 -13.74 25.93
CA LEU A 43 -13.59 -14.69 25.06
C LEU A 43 -14.42 -15.13 23.85
N ARG A 44 -15.76 -15.05 23.94
CA ARG A 44 -16.62 -15.38 22.79
C ARG A 44 -16.44 -14.38 21.64
N PRO A 45 -16.63 -14.81 20.40
CA PRO A 45 -16.72 -13.89 19.26
C PRO A 45 -17.83 -12.84 19.44
N THR A 46 -17.54 -11.63 18.97
CA THR A 46 -18.48 -10.50 19.01
C THR A 46 -19.43 -10.55 17.81
N ASN A 47 -20.64 -10.01 17.99
CA ASN A 47 -21.53 -9.69 16.87
C ASN A 47 -21.18 -8.30 16.30
N LEU A 48 -21.82 -7.87 15.21
CA LEU A 48 -21.43 -6.62 14.53
C LEU A 48 -21.55 -5.38 15.44
N PRO A 49 -22.65 -5.18 16.20
CA PRO A 49 -22.74 -4.04 17.10
C PRO A 49 -21.68 -4.06 18.21
N GLU A 50 -21.50 -5.21 18.89
CA GLU A 50 -20.48 -5.38 19.93
C GLU A 50 -19.07 -5.13 19.37
N PHE A 51 -18.82 -5.54 18.12
CA PHE A 51 -17.53 -5.36 17.45
C PHE A 51 -17.24 -3.90 17.13
N LEU A 52 -18.19 -3.16 16.54
CA LEU A 52 -18.02 -1.75 16.19
C LEU A 52 -17.80 -0.89 17.45
N ASP A 53 -18.58 -1.15 18.49
CA ASP A 53 -18.46 -0.48 19.79
C ASP A 53 -17.09 -0.76 20.42
N ALA A 54 -16.68 -2.03 20.48
CA ALA A 54 -15.37 -2.42 20.99
C ALA A 54 -14.21 -1.82 20.18
N CYS A 55 -14.33 -1.74 18.85
CA CYS A 55 -13.35 -1.07 18.01
C CYS A 55 -13.27 0.43 18.33
N HIS A 56 -14.40 1.09 18.54
CA HIS A 56 -14.41 2.50 18.90
C HIS A 56 -13.76 2.76 20.27
N ILE A 57 -14.21 2.04 21.30
CA ILE A 57 -13.77 2.24 22.70
C ILE A 57 -12.32 1.79 22.94
N HIS A 58 -11.93 0.63 22.38
CA HIS A 58 -10.62 0.05 22.68
C HIS A 58 -9.55 0.42 21.66
N LEU A 59 -9.91 0.57 20.38
CA LEU A 59 -8.92 0.83 19.32
C LEU A 59 -8.87 2.31 18.93
N HIS A 60 -9.96 2.89 18.45
CA HIS A 60 -9.96 4.26 17.91
C HIS A 60 -9.73 5.30 19.02
N ALA A 61 -10.39 5.16 20.18
CA ALA A 61 -10.15 6.02 21.35
C ALA A 61 -8.74 5.86 21.97
N SER A 62 -7.90 4.96 21.44
CA SER A 62 -6.48 4.87 21.80
C SER A 62 -5.59 5.79 20.94
N LEU A 63 -6.17 6.63 20.07
CA LEU A 63 -5.48 7.65 19.28
C LEU A 63 -4.78 8.66 20.20
N ILE A 64 -3.45 8.77 20.11
CA ILE A 64 -2.68 9.78 20.85
C ILE A 64 -1.81 10.57 19.88
N VAL A 65 -2.16 11.83 19.66
CA VAL A 65 -1.38 12.75 18.81
C VAL A 65 -0.12 13.22 19.54
N GLN A 66 1.03 13.20 18.86
CA GLN A 66 2.27 13.76 19.35
C GLN A 66 2.19 15.29 19.40
N LYS A 67 2.21 15.86 20.61
CA LYS A 67 2.14 17.32 20.82
C LYS A 67 3.51 18.02 20.74
N ASN A 68 4.62 17.29 20.84
CA ASN A 68 5.95 17.88 20.80
C ASN A 68 6.43 18.06 19.35
N PRO A 69 6.60 19.31 18.85
CA PRO A 69 6.97 19.56 17.46
C PRO A 69 8.32 18.94 17.06
N THR A 70 9.27 18.82 17.99
CA THR A 70 10.59 18.25 17.68
C THR A 70 10.57 16.74 17.44
N MET A 71 9.46 16.08 17.78
CA MET A 71 9.22 14.64 17.60
C MET A 71 8.14 14.36 16.54
N SER A 72 7.75 15.39 15.78
CA SER A 72 6.74 15.31 14.72
C SER A 72 7.36 15.69 13.38
N THR A 73 6.89 15.08 12.29
CA THR A 73 7.36 15.41 10.94
C THR A 73 7.10 16.88 10.62
N GLN A 74 8.13 17.57 10.17
CA GLN A 74 8.07 18.96 9.74
C GLN A 74 7.94 19.03 8.22
N GLY A 75 7.10 19.92 7.70
CA GLY A 75 6.88 20.07 6.26
C GLY A 75 5.52 20.68 5.94
N ASN A 76 5.44 21.42 4.84
CA ASN A 76 4.18 21.99 4.37
C ASN A 76 3.24 20.84 3.91
N PRO A 77 1.99 20.74 4.40
CA PRO A 77 1.06 19.70 3.98
C PRO A 77 0.69 19.81 2.48
N ASP A 78 0.90 20.99 1.89
CA ASP A 78 0.54 21.36 0.53
C ASP A 78 1.49 20.75 -0.51
N ASN A 79 1.20 19.51 -0.92
CA ASN A 79 1.89 18.87 -2.05
C ASN A 79 0.98 18.81 -3.30
N ALA A 80 0.40 19.95 -3.66
CA ALA A 80 -0.53 20.09 -4.79
C ALA A 80 0.10 20.68 -6.08
N LYS A 81 1.42 20.97 -6.07
CA LYS A 81 2.09 21.57 -7.23
C LYS A 81 2.07 20.60 -8.42
N ASN A 82 1.69 21.11 -9.60
CA ASN A 82 1.59 20.36 -10.86
C ASN A 82 0.60 19.17 -10.83
N LYS A 83 -0.42 19.20 -9.97
CA LYS A 83 -1.46 18.17 -9.90
C LYS A 83 -2.76 18.64 -10.57
N LEU A 84 -3.57 17.67 -11.03
CA LEU A 84 -4.93 17.95 -11.48
C LEU A 84 -5.74 18.47 -10.30
N ARG A 85 -6.44 19.60 -10.49
CA ARG A 85 -7.28 20.23 -9.46
C ARG A 85 -8.74 20.24 -9.89
N PRO A 86 -9.69 20.13 -8.95
CA PRO A 86 -11.08 20.44 -9.25
C PRO A 86 -11.25 21.95 -9.45
N GLU A 87 -12.32 22.35 -10.13
CA GLU A 87 -12.74 23.75 -10.22
C GLU A 87 -13.58 24.14 -8.98
N ARG A 88 -14.37 23.20 -8.45
CA ARG A 88 -15.30 23.44 -7.34
C ARG A 88 -15.23 22.36 -6.25
N LEU A 89 -15.39 22.82 -5.02
CA LEU A 89 -15.59 21.98 -3.85
C LEU A 89 -16.97 22.29 -3.24
N GLU A 90 -17.82 21.27 -3.13
CA GLU A 90 -19.23 21.43 -2.68
C GLU A 90 -19.59 20.40 -1.59
N ARG A 91 -20.60 20.70 -0.76
CA ARG A 91 -21.02 19.77 0.30
C ARG A 91 -21.79 18.59 -0.27
N TRP A 92 -21.52 17.40 0.25
CA TRP A 92 -22.25 16.18 -0.08
C TRP A 92 -23.46 16.00 0.86
N GLU A 93 -24.55 16.71 0.56
CA GLU A 93 -25.72 16.79 1.46
C GLU A 93 -26.39 15.43 1.73
N ASP A 94 -26.52 14.59 0.71
CA ASP A 94 -27.22 13.29 0.83
C ASP A 94 -26.35 12.15 1.40
N PHE A 95 -25.08 12.41 1.76
CA PHE A 95 -24.17 11.36 2.23
C PHE A 95 -24.72 10.59 3.43
N ALA A 96 -25.12 11.31 4.49
CA ALA A 96 -25.58 10.70 5.73
C ALA A 96 -26.85 9.85 5.52
N LYS A 97 -27.75 10.32 4.66
CA LYS A 97 -28.98 9.59 4.30
C LYS A 97 -28.66 8.28 3.58
N HIS A 98 -27.77 8.32 2.60
CA HIS A 98 -27.35 7.11 1.87
C HIS A 98 -26.61 6.12 2.78
N GLN A 99 -25.72 6.61 3.64
CA GLN A 99 -25.00 5.79 4.60
C GLN A 99 -25.96 5.09 5.57
N MET A 100 -26.93 5.83 6.12
CA MET A 100 -27.92 5.28 7.05
C MET A 100 -28.75 4.17 6.40
N ALA A 101 -29.19 4.36 5.15
CA ALA A 101 -29.94 3.32 4.42
C ALA A 101 -29.16 2.00 4.27
N ILE A 102 -27.85 2.08 3.95
CA ILE A 102 -26.99 0.90 3.88
C ILE A 102 -26.87 0.21 5.25
N TRP A 103 -26.78 1.00 6.32
CA TRP A 103 -26.68 0.46 7.68
C TRP A 103 -27.98 -0.14 8.18
N ASP A 104 -29.14 0.44 7.86
CA ASP A 104 -30.45 -0.15 8.16
C ASP A 104 -30.57 -1.54 7.52
N ASP A 105 -30.13 -1.66 6.27
CA ASP A 105 -30.11 -2.93 5.55
C ASP A 105 -29.18 -3.97 6.18
N ILE A 106 -27.99 -3.56 6.63
CA ILE A 106 -27.04 -4.45 7.32
C ILE A 106 -27.60 -4.88 8.69
N MET A 107 -28.12 -3.94 9.47
CA MET A 107 -28.61 -4.18 10.83
C MET A 107 -29.90 -5.01 10.85
N ALA A 108 -30.74 -4.90 9.82
CA ALA A 108 -31.95 -5.73 9.68
C ALA A 108 -31.65 -7.20 9.33
N SER A 109 -30.45 -7.50 8.82
CA SER A 109 -30.08 -8.84 8.39
C SER A 109 -29.56 -9.74 9.52
N ASP A 110 -29.54 -11.04 9.29
CA ASP A 110 -29.00 -12.02 10.24
C ASP A 110 -27.49 -11.83 10.52
N PHE A 111 -26.79 -11.13 9.62
CA PHE A 111 -25.38 -10.82 9.70
C PHE A 111 -25.04 -10.02 10.96
N ALA A 112 -25.87 -9.04 11.32
CA ALA A 112 -25.60 -8.16 12.45
C ALA A 112 -25.61 -8.92 13.79
N SER A 113 -26.43 -9.96 13.90
CA SER A 113 -26.57 -10.78 15.11
C SER A 113 -25.57 -11.93 15.19
N LYS A 114 -24.97 -12.36 14.07
CA LYS A 114 -24.00 -13.47 14.02
C LYS A 114 -22.70 -13.11 14.75
N ARG A 115 -22.25 -14.01 15.62
CA ARG A 115 -21.03 -13.89 16.43
C ARG A 115 -19.83 -14.44 15.68
N GLN A 116 -19.23 -13.62 14.84
CA GLN A 116 -18.16 -14.03 13.92
C GLN A 116 -16.94 -13.11 13.94
N PHE A 117 -16.98 -12.00 14.69
CA PHE A 117 -15.88 -11.05 14.76
C PHE A 117 -14.99 -11.30 15.98
N ALA A 118 -13.85 -10.60 16.01
CA ALA A 118 -12.83 -10.78 17.04
C ALA A 118 -13.42 -10.64 18.46
N PRO A 119 -12.98 -11.49 19.41
CA PRO A 119 -13.47 -11.42 20.79
C PRO A 119 -13.03 -10.12 21.47
N LEU A 120 -13.82 -9.67 22.44
CA LEU A 120 -13.60 -8.41 23.15
C LEU A 120 -12.20 -8.34 23.80
N SER A 121 -11.73 -9.45 24.38
CA SER A 121 -10.39 -9.52 25.00
C SER A 121 -9.25 -9.26 24.02
N ALA A 122 -9.39 -9.67 22.74
CA ALA A 122 -8.38 -9.44 21.72
C ALA A 122 -8.33 -7.96 21.29
N LEU A 123 -9.49 -7.31 21.21
CA LEU A 123 -9.60 -5.87 20.90
C LEU A 123 -9.08 -5.02 22.07
N GLU A 124 -9.42 -5.37 23.31
CA GLU A 124 -8.89 -4.73 24.53
C GLU A 124 -7.36 -4.81 24.57
N GLN A 125 -6.77 -5.98 24.31
CA GLN A 125 -5.32 -6.16 24.31
C GLN A 125 -4.65 -5.35 23.19
N SER A 126 -5.21 -5.40 21.97
CA SER A 126 -4.71 -4.61 20.84
C SER A 126 -4.72 -3.11 21.17
N GLY A 127 -5.77 -2.62 21.82
CA GLY A 127 -5.88 -1.24 22.29
C GLY A 127 -4.78 -0.85 23.27
N LYS A 128 -4.47 -1.71 24.25
CA LYS A 128 -3.38 -1.47 25.22
C LYS A 128 -2.02 -1.33 24.55
N ASP A 129 -1.76 -2.11 23.51
CA ASP A 129 -0.49 -2.07 22.77
C ASP A 129 -0.40 -0.77 21.94
N LEU A 130 -1.52 -0.33 21.35
CA LEU A 130 -1.58 0.89 20.54
C LEU A 130 -1.41 2.18 21.36
N ARG A 131 -1.91 2.23 22.60
CA ARG A 131 -1.74 3.41 23.49
C ARG A 131 -0.28 3.76 23.81
N GLN A 132 0.65 2.85 23.53
CA GLN A 132 2.08 3.09 23.71
C GLN A 132 2.70 3.88 22.54
N GLN A 133 1.99 3.98 21.41
CA GLN A 133 2.43 4.65 20.20
C GLN A 133 1.79 6.03 20.08
N LYS A 134 2.59 7.04 19.77
CA LYS A 134 2.12 8.40 19.51
C LYS A 134 2.20 8.69 18.01
N ILE A 135 1.20 9.34 17.46
CA ILE A 135 1.17 9.72 16.04
C ILE A 135 1.94 11.01 15.87
N GLY A 136 3.16 10.93 15.34
CA GLY A 136 3.99 12.08 14.99
C GLY A 136 4.21 12.24 13.49
N SER A 137 3.63 11.38 12.67
CA SER A 137 3.87 11.35 11.22
C SER A 137 2.73 10.67 10.46
N GLU A 138 2.71 10.85 9.13
CA GLU A 138 1.81 10.16 8.22
C GLU A 138 1.98 8.64 8.26
N ILE A 139 3.22 8.16 8.48
CA ILE A 139 3.48 6.72 8.59
C ILE A 139 2.95 6.14 9.90
N ASP A 140 3.09 6.87 11.02
CA ASP A 140 2.50 6.45 12.30
C ASP A 140 0.98 6.41 12.19
N LEU A 141 0.38 7.41 11.53
CA LEU A 141 -1.05 7.45 11.25
C LEU A 141 -1.48 6.27 10.38
N HIS A 142 -0.73 5.96 9.32
CA HIS A 142 -1.02 4.81 8.47
C HIS A 142 -0.95 3.48 9.26
N ILE A 143 0.06 3.28 10.10
CA ILE A 143 0.17 2.07 10.93
C ILE A 143 -1.03 1.96 11.87
N PHE A 144 -1.37 3.06 12.54
CA PHE A 144 -2.54 3.14 13.42
C PHE A 144 -3.82 2.80 12.65
N GLN A 145 -4.07 3.42 11.50
CA GLN A 145 -5.26 3.20 10.68
C GLN A 145 -5.36 1.76 10.19
N ARG A 146 -4.23 1.18 9.77
CA ARG A 146 -4.20 -0.22 9.34
C ARG A 146 -4.68 -1.18 10.44
N ASP A 147 -4.25 -0.94 11.67
CA ASP A 147 -4.50 -1.84 12.80
C ASP A 147 -5.85 -1.59 13.50
N THR A 148 -6.37 -0.36 13.40
CA THR A 148 -7.62 0.06 14.04
C THR A 148 -8.84 0.06 13.11
N VAL A 149 -8.67 0.36 11.83
CA VAL A 149 -9.75 0.50 10.85
C VAL A 149 -9.63 -0.50 9.71
N ASP A 150 -8.55 -0.46 8.91
CA ASP A 150 -8.46 -1.22 7.65
C ASP A 150 -8.71 -2.72 7.84
N LYS A 151 -7.99 -3.35 8.77
CA LYS A 151 -8.16 -4.78 9.08
C LYS A 151 -9.58 -5.13 9.55
N ARG A 152 -10.25 -4.20 10.24
CA ARG A 152 -11.60 -4.40 10.78
C ARG A 152 -12.63 -4.30 9.68
N VAL A 153 -12.48 -3.30 8.81
CA VAL A 153 -13.31 -3.10 7.62
C VAL A 153 -13.15 -4.26 6.65
N SER A 154 -11.91 -4.70 6.37
CA SER A 154 -11.66 -5.89 5.54
C SER A 154 -12.36 -7.14 6.11
N SER A 155 -12.32 -7.34 7.43
CA SER A 155 -13.00 -8.47 8.08
C SER A 155 -14.53 -8.39 7.96
N ILE A 156 -15.11 -7.18 8.08
CA ILE A 156 -16.55 -6.95 7.87
C ILE A 156 -16.93 -7.26 6.43
N ILE A 157 -16.22 -6.68 5.45
CA ILE A 157 -16.52 -6.84 4.02
C ILE A 157 -16.34 -8.30 3.58
N GLU A 158 -15.29 -8.98 4.04
CA GLU A 158 -15.09 -10.41 3.79
C GLU A 158 -16.26 -11.24 4.34
N SER A 159 -16.71 -10.95 5.56
CA SER A 159 -17.85 -11.64 6.15
C SER A 159 -19.16 -11.32 5.40
N MET A 160 -19.34 -10.08 4.91
CA MET A 160 -20.50 -9.70 4.09
C MET A 160 -20.48 -10.40 2.74
N TYR A 161 -19.32 -10.58 2.11
CA TYR A 161 -19.18 -11.30 0.85
C TYR A 161 -19.60 -12.77 0.95
N TYR A 162 -19.37 -13.43 2.09
CA TYR A 162 -19.85 -14.79 2.32
C TYR A 162 -21.34 -14.85 2.72
N ASN A 163 -21.96 -13.73 3.06
CA ASN A 163 -23.41 -13.64 3.23
C ASN A 163 -24.08 -13.43 1.87
N LYS A 164 -24.85 -14.43 1.40
CA LYS A 164 -25.47 -14.40 0.07
C LYS A 164 -26.40 -13.19 -0.12
N GLU A 165 -27.22 -12.87 0.88
CA GLU A 165 -28.20 -11.77 0.83
C GLU A 165 -27.50 -10.42 0.69
N LEU A 166 -26.51 -10.16 1.54
CA LEU A 166 -25.75 -8.90 1.50
C LEU A 166 -24.86 -8.80 0.27
N ARG A 167 -24.25 -9.91 -0.17
CA ARG A 167 -23.45 -9.95 -1.40
C ARG A 167 -24.27 -9.58 -2.63
N GLU A 168 -25.47 -10.13 -2.77
CA GLU A 168 -26.36 -9.85 -3.89
C GLU A 168 -26.93 -8.43 -3.80
N LYS A 169 -27.33 -7.99 -2.60
CA LYS A 169 -27.91 -6.65 -2.37
C LYS A 169 -26.93 -5.52 -2.65
N PHE A 170 -25.68 -5.66 -2.22
CA PHE A 170 -24.63 -4.64 -2.40
C PHE A 170 -23.70 -4.92 -3.58
N ASN A 171 -24.00 -5.95 -4.39
CA ASN A 171 -23.19 -6.36 -5.54
C ASN A 171 -21.69 -6.50 -5.21
N LEU A 172 -21.37 -7.16 -4.10
CA LEU A 172 -19.99 -7.29 -3.63
C LEU A 172 -19.20 -8.22 -4.56
N LEU A 173 -18.25 -7.64 -5.30
CA LEU A 173 -17.43 -8.34 -6.29
C LEU A 173 -16.28 -9.17 -5.70
N GLY A 174 -16.01 -9.02 -4.40
CA GLY A 174 -14.93 -9.74 -3.72
C GLY A 174 -14.58 -9.15 -2.36
N THR A 175 -13.43 -9.58 -1.83
CA THR A 175 -12.87 -9.03 -0.59
C THR A 175 -12.10 -7.73 -0.85
N VAL A 176 -11.99 -6.89 0.18
CA VAL A 176 -11.28 -5.60 0.10
C VAL A 176 -9.96 -5.68 0.85
N ASN A 177 -8.88 -5.23 0.21
CA ASN A 177 -7.56 -5.06 0.80
C ASN A 177 -7.16 -3.60 0.74
N PHE A 178 -6.58 -3.10 1.83
CA PHE A 178 -5.99 -1.78 1.90
C PHE A 178 -4.51 -1.90 1.58
N GLU A 179 -4.06 -1.20 0.54
CA GLU A 179 -2.69 -1.28 0.06
C GLU A 179 -2.11 0.13 -0.06
N ASN A 180 -0.88 0.34 0.43
CA ASN A 180 -0.20 1.62 0.33
C ASN A 180 0.30 1.81 -1.12
N HIS A 181 -0.22 2.82 -1.80
CA HIS A 181 -0.12 2.96 -3.26
C HIS A 181 0.47 4.32 -3.69
N ALA A 182 1.61 4.72 -3.13
CA ALA A 182 2.52 5.74 -3.73
C ALA A 182 3.08 5.32 -5.12
N ASN A 183 2.43 4.35 -5.78
CA ASN A 183 2.98 3.32 -6.65
C ASN A 183 2.19 3.11 -7.93
N MET A 184 1.04 3.76 -8.01
CA MET A 184 0.21 3.77 -9.21
C MET A 184 0.24 5.15 -9.89
N LEU A 185 1.11 6.06 -9.45
CA LEU A 185 1.02 7.48 -9.79
C LEU A 185 2.33 8.08 -10.29
N SER A 186 3.36 7.25 -10.52
CA SER A 186 4.47 7.68 -11.38
C SER A 186 4.08 7.35 -12.82
N PRO A 187 4.03 8.31 -13.76
CA PRO A 187 3.60 8.05 -15.13
C PRO A 187 4.55 7.04 -15.77
N GLU A 188 4.09 5.80 -15.96
CA GLU A 188 4.81 4.78 -16.71
C GLU A 188 5.09 5.25 -18.16
N SER A 189 4.32 6.21 -18.67
CA SER A 189 4.56 6.87 -19.96
C SER A 189 5.81 7.75 -20.00
N GLN A 190 6.36 8.21 -18.87
CA GLN A 190 7.68 8.89 -18.83
C GLN A 190 8.85 7.91 -18.69
N LEU A 191 8.58 6.65 -18.31
CA LEU A 191 9.58 5.59 -18.22
C LEU A 191 9.90 4.98 -19.59
N GLU A 192 8.93 4.96 -20.52
CA GLU A 192 9.08 4.37 -21.85
C GLU A 192 10.00 5.19 -22.78
N GLU A 193 9.84 6.52 -22.85
CA GLU A 193 10.69 7.36 -23.72
C GLU A 193 12.17 7.40 -23.26
N GLY A 194 12.42 7.19 -21.98
CA GLY A 194 13.78 7.14 -21.42
C GLY A 194 14.48 5.80 -21.60
N MET A 195 13.75 4.68 -21.60
CA MET A 195 14.34 3.33 -21.69
C MET A 195 14.49 2.83 -23.13
N GLU A 196 13.61 3.19 -24.07
CA GLU A 196 13.76 2.79 -25.47
C GLU A 196 14.98 3.40 -26.16
N GLN A 197 15.52 4.50 -25.63
CA GLN A 197 16.71 5.14 -26.18
C GLN A 197 18.03 4.49 -25.71
N LEU A 198 18.02 3.51 -24.80
CA LEU A 198 19.23 2.97 -24.16
C LEU A 198 19.63 1.55 -24.60
N THR A 199 18.88 0.89 -25.48
CA THR A 199 19.37 -0.36 -26.11
C THR A 199 20.52 -0.08 -27.07
N VAL A 200 21.73 -0.42 -26.64
CA VAL A 200 22.95 -0.39 -27.47
C VAL A 200 22.86 -1.48 -28.52
N HIS A 201 22.54 -1.11 -29.76
CA HIS A 201 22.82 -1.94 -30.93
C HIS A 201 24.33 -2.04 -31.15
N GLN A 202 24.95 -3.09 -30.60
CA GLN A 202 26.17 -3.64 -31.19
C GLN A 202 25.78 -4.73 -32.18
N LYS A 203 25.81 -4.44 -33.48
CA LYS A 203 26.12 -5.48 -34.48
C LYS A 203 27.02 -4.94 -35.58
N GLY A 204 28.14 -5.62 -35.71
CA GLY A 204 29.02 -5.55 -36.85
C GLY A 204 28.32 -6.02 -38.13
N LYS A 205 28.92 -5.57 -39.23
CA LYS A 205 28.57 -5.80 -40.62
C LYS A 205 28.37 -7.29 -40.93
N GLN A 206 27.25 -7.64 -41.57
CA GLN A 206 27.25 -8.38 -42.84
C GLN A 206 25.88 -8.26 -43.52
N ALA A 207 25.94 -7.94 -44.81
CA ALA A 207 24.81 -7.71 -45.70
C ALA A 207 24.27 -9.01 -46.29
N LYS A 208 22.94 -9.07 -46.51
CA LYS A 208 22.36 -9.54 -47.77
C LYS A 208 20.88 -9.14 -47.89
N GLU A 209 20.58 -8.63 -49.08
CA GLU A 209 19.32 -8.07 -49.57
C GLU A 209 18.17 -9.09 -49.64
N LYS A 210 16.92 -8.64 -49.38
CA LYS A 210 15.91 -8.43 -50.44
C LYS A 210 14.65 -7.70 -49.92
N GLN A 211 14.10 -6.93 -50.85
CA GLN A 211 13.07 -5.89 -50.78
C GLN A 211 11.61 -6.44 -50.72
N PRO A 212 10.60 -5.56 -50.58
CA PRO A 212 9.39 -5.74 -49.76
C PRO A 212 8.11 -6.03 -50.56
N SER A 213 7.05 -6.44 -49.85
CA SER A 213 5.68 -6.35 -50.37
C SER A 213 4.67 -6.03 -49.27
N GLY A 214 4.05 -4.85 -49.40
CA GLY A 214 2.63 -4.62 -49.10
C GLY A 214 2.24 -4.37 -47.64
N SER A 215 2.40 -3.12 -47.19
CA SER A 215 1.71 -2.56 -46.02
C SER A 215 0.29 -2.11 -46.40
N THR A 216 -0.71 -2.66 -45.74
CA THR A 216 -2.01 -2.02 -45.52
C THR A 216 -2.34 -2.11 -44.04
N ASP A 217 -2.50 -0.95 -43.45
CA ASP A 217 -2.78 -0.70 -42.04
C ASP A 217 -4.01 -1.47 -41.56
N THR A 218 -3.84 -2.22 -40.48
CA THR A 218 -4.92 -2.62 -39.58
C THR A 218 -4.51 -2.25 -38.17
N ALA A 219 -5.39 -1.49 -37.51
CA ALA A 219 -5.26 -1.01 -36.15
C ALA A 219 -4.85 -2.14 -35.19
N GLY A 220 -3.68 -1.96 -34.58
CA GLY A 220 -2.98 -2.96 -33.78
C GLY A 220 -3.64 -3.19 -32.42
N SER A 221 -4.32 -4.33 -32.33
CA SER A 221 -4.23 -5.35 -31.27
C SER A 221 -3.54 -4.93 -29.97
N SER A 222 -4.37 -4.54 -29.02
CA SER A 222 -4.14 -4.55 -27.58
C SER A 222 -3.69 -5.93 -27.09
N HIS A 223 -2.52 -6.00 -26.43
CA HIS A 223 -2.13 -7.10 -25.54
C HIS A 223 -1.79 -6.54 -24.15
N PRO A 224 -2.04 -7.32 -23.08
CA PRO A 224 -2.69 -6.81 -21.89
C PRO A 224 -1.71 -6.39 -20.79
N ARG A 225 -2.14 -5.39 -20.02
CA ARG A 225 -1.47 -4.92 -18.80
C ARG A 225 -1.48 -6.02 -17.73
N ALA A 226 -0.63 -5.87 -16.71
CA ALA A 226 -0.50 -6.81 -15.59
C ALA A 226 -1.72 -6.83 -14.62
N ASP A 227 -2.83 -6.21 -15.03
CA ASP A 227 -4.13 -6.15 -14.37
C ASP A 227 -5.01 -7.38 -14.65
N GLN A 228 -4.64 -8.26 -15.59
CA GLN A 228 -5.42 -9.47 -15.90
C GLN A 228 -5.24 -10.67 -14.95
N PHE A 229 -4.35 -10.59 -13.96
CA PHE A 229 -3.99 -11.76 -13.13
C PHE A 229 -4.55 -11.73 -11.70
N CYS A 230 -5.25 -10.65 -11.36
CA CYS A 230 -6.20 -10.56 -10.26
C CYS A 230 -7.07 -9.35 -10.61
N HIS A 231 -8.40 -9.51 -10.77
CA HIS A 231 -9.33 -8.40 -11.02
C HIS A 231 -9.40 -7.45 -9.79
N ARG A 232 -8.29 -6.79 -9.46
CA ARG A 232 -8.20 -5.80 -8.39
C ARG A 232 -8.55 -4.46 -8.99
N THR A 233 -9.81 -4.12 -8.84
CA THR A 233 -10.31 -2.79 -9.21
C THR A 233 -10.06 -1.86 -8.03
N ALA A 234 -9.42 -0.71 -8.27
CA ALA A 234 -9.32 0.32 -7.26
C ALA A 234 -10.74 0.78 -6.90
N ALA A 235 -11.14 0.56 -5.66
CA ALA A 235 -12.49 0.91 -5.20
C ALA A 235 -12.53 2.29 -4.52
N PHE A 236 -11.41 2.73 -3.95
CA PHE A 236 -11.36 3.87 -3.04
C PHE A 236 -9.92 4.35 -2.84
N ILE A 237 -9.74 5.67 -2.70
CA ILE A 237 -8.43 6.27 -2.36
C ILE A 237 -8.48 6.88 -0.97
N VAL A 238 -7.42 6.67 -0.19
CA VAL A 238 -7.22 7.32 1.11
C VAL A 238 -5.91 8.09 1.10
N GLU A 239 -6.01 9.41 1.27
CA GLU A 239 -4.87 10.29 1.49
C GLU A 239 -4.70 10.52 2.99
N TYR A 240 -3.56 10.09 3.55
CA TYR A 240 -3.27 10.28 4.96
C TYR A 240 -2.51 11.59 5.19
N LYS A 241 -2.97 12.40 6.14
CA LYS A 241 -2.25 13.59 6.62
C LYS A 241 -2.10 13.54 8.13
N ALA A 242 -0.89 13.77 8.62
CA ALA A 242 -0.67 13.72 10.06
C ALA A 242 -1.53 14.79 10.78
N PRO A 243 -2.13 14.47 11.94
CA PRO A 243 -3.06 15.39 12.61
C PRO A 243 -2.42 16.72 13.02
N HIS A 244 -1.10 16.76 13.29
CA HIS A 244 -0.39 18.03 13.56
C HIS A 244 -0.17 18.90 12.32
N LYS A 245 -0.21 18.31 11.10
CA LYS A 245 -0.08 19.00 9.81
C LYS A 245 -1.44 19.48 9.29
N LEU A 246 -2.51 18.72 9.53
CA LEU A 246 -3.88 19.10 9.19
C LEU A 246 -4.77 18.92 10.43
N GLN A 247 -4.83 19.96 11.27
CA GLN A 247 -5.59 19.95 12.51
C GLN A 247 -7.10 20.01 12.24
N LEU A 248 -7.90 19.44 13.14
CA LEU A 248 -9.36 19.49 13.07
C LEU A 248 -9.91 20.92 12.99
N THR A 249 -9.27 21.87 13.68
CA THR A 249 -9.62 23.31 13.62
C THR A 249 -9.41 23.88 12.22
N HIS A 250 -8.31 23.53 11.54
CA HIS A 250 -8.06 23.93 10.15
C HIS A 250 -9.09 23.33 9.20
N ILE A 251 -9.45 22.06 9.40
CA ILE A 251 -10.48 21.39 8.59
C ILE A 251 -11.82 22.11 8.73
N ASN A 252 -12.27 22.37 9.96
CA ASN A 252 -13.55 23.04 10.22
C ASN A 252 -13.61 24.47 9.68
N ASN A 253 -12.50 25.20 9.75
CA ASN A 253 -12.44 26.59 9.27
C ASN A 253 -12.20 26.70 7.76
N GLY A 254 -11.56 25.68 7.16
CA GLY A 254 -11.16 25.68 5.75
C GLY A 254 -12.14 24.97 4.81
N LEU A 255 -12.97 24.05 5.32
CA LEU A 255 -14.03 23.41 4.53
C LEU A 255 -15.22 24.35 4.35
N ASP A 256 -15.35 24.88 3.14
CA ASP A 256 -16.49 25.67 2.70
C ASP A 256 -16.81 25.34 1.24
N GLU A 257 -17.89 25.91 0.69
CA GLU A 257 -18.05 25.96 -0.75
C GLU A 257 -16.94 26.83 -1.34
N ILE A 258 -16.12 26.24 -2.22
CA ILE A 258 -14.91 26.88 -2.74
C ILE A 258 -14.90 26.77 -4.26
N GLU A 259 -14.86 27.92 -4.93
CA GLU A 259 -14.33 28.01 -6.30
C GLU A 259 -12.81 28.14 -6.20
N LEU A 260 -12.08 27.12 -6.67
CA LEU A 260 -10.62 27.04 -6.45
C LEU A 260 -9.84 28.13 -7.20
N GLU A 261 -10.45 28.79 -8.20
CA GLU A 261 -9.83 29.92 -8.91
C GLU A 261 -9.67 31.15 -8.02
N ASP A 262 -10.67 31.46 -7.19
CA ASP A 262 -10.65 32.61 -6.29
C ASP A 262 -9.50 32.52 -5.28
N ILE A 263 -9.27 31.31 -4.75
CA ILE A 263 -8.16 31.03 -3.84
C ILE A 263 -6.79 31.21 -4.51
N VAL A 264 -6.66 30.88 -5.81
CA VAL A 264 -5.40 31.03 -6.55
C VAL A 264 -5.14 32.49 -6.90
N GLN A 265 -6.19 33.26 -7.17
CA GLN A 265 -6.11 34.65 -7.61
C GLN A 265 -5.79 35.63 -6.47
N ASP A 266 -6.24 35.34 -5.24
CA ASP A 266 -5.93 36.15 -4.04
C ASP A 266 -4.44 36.17 -3.66
N VAL A 267 -3.71 35.09 -3.99
CA VAL A 267 -2.25 34.98 -3.83
C VAL A 267 -1.50 36.01 -4.68
N VAL A 268 -2.04 36.32 -5.86
CA VAL A 268 -1.46 37.30 -6.79
C VAL A 268 -1.69 38.73 -6.27
N GLN A 269 -2.78 38.96 -5.52
CA GLN A 269 -3.20 40.28 -5.05
C GLN A 269 -2.69 40.66 -3.64
N ARG A 270 -1.93 39.78 -2.95
CA ARG A 270 -1.29 40.03 -1.64
C ARG A 270 -2.26 40.51 -0.53
N LYS A 271 -3.51 40.05 -0.54
CA LYS A 271 -4.38 40.14 0.64
C LYS A 271 -4.38 38.77 1.31
N VAL A 272 -3.42 38.54 2.21
CA VAL A 272 -3.35 37.29 2.96
C VAL A 272 -4.08 37.52 4.28
N ASP A 273 -5.34 37.10 4.34
CA ASP A 273 -6.06 36.91 5.60
C ASP A 273 -5.77 35.49 6.12
N ASP A 274 -5.67 35.30 7.44
CA ASP A 274 -5.39 33.99 8.07
C ASP A 274 -6.43 32.93 7.66
N LYS A 275 -7.65 33.37 7.32
CA LYS A 275 -8.76 32.50 6.88
C LYS A 275 -8.52 31.91 5.48
N ASP A 276 -7.92 32.67 4.57
CA ASP A 276 -7.69 32.22 3.20
C ASP A 276 -6.51 31.25 3.10
N ASP A 277 -5.52 31.39 4.00
CA ASP A 277 -4.42 30.41 4.13
C ASP A 277 -4.93 29.04 4.60
N VAL A 278 -5.88 28.99 5.54
CA VAL A 278 -6.48 27.74 6.03
C VAL A 278 -7.36 27.07 4.96
N ARG A 279 -8.16 27.85 4.22
CA ARG A 279 -8.94 27.35 3.08
C ARG A 279 -8.05 26.78 1.99
N ARG A 280 -6.93 27.46 1.69
CA ARG A 280 -5.94 27.01 0.71
C ARG A 280 -5.29 25.70 1.12
N LEU A 281 -4.92 25.55 2.40
CA LEU A 281 -4.35 24.32 2.93
C LEU A 281 -5.30 23.12 2.72
N VAL A 282 -6.55 23.27 3.12
CA VAL A 282 -7.57 22.21 2.96
C VAL A 282 -7.81 21.89 1.48
N ALA A 283 -7.93 22.91 0.63
CA ALA A 283 -8.10 22.75 -0.81
C ALA A 283 -6.90 22.04 -1.46
N ALA A 284 -5.67 22.34 -1.03
CA ALA A 284 -4.46 21.70 -1.55
C ALA A 284 -4.40 20.21 -1.17
N VAL A 285 -4.78 19.85 0.07
CA VAL A 285 -4.86 18.45 0.50
C VAL A 285 -5.95 17.69 -0.26
N ILE A 286 -7.13 18.29 -0.46
CA ILE A 286 -8.20 17.66 -1.25
C ILE A 286 -7.78 17.52 -2.72
N THR A 287 -7.11 18.52 -3.28
CA THR A 287 -6.54 18.48 -4.64
C THR A 287 -5.58 17.31 -4.82
N GLN A 288 -4.77 17.01 -3.79
CA GLN A 288 -3.89 15.86 -3.82
C GLN A 288 -4.68 14.54 -3.91
N ALA A 289 -5.70 14.35 -3.07
CA ALA A 289 -6.55 13.16 -3.14
C ALA A 289 -7.33 13.07 -4.47
N PHE A 290 -7.88 14.19 -4.94
CA PHE A 290 -8.60 14.28 -6.21
C PHE A 290 -7.72 13.90 -7.41
N SER A 291 -6.48 14.39 -7.47
CA SER A 291 -5.56 14.03 -8.55
C SER A 291 -5.32 12.51 -8.61
N TYR A 292 -5.32 11.83 -7.48
CA TYR A 292 -5.19 10.38 -7.42
C TYR A 292 -6.47 9.66 -7.85
N MET A 293 -7.63 10.21 -7.45
CA MET A 293 -8.93 9.68 -7.86
C MET A 293 -9.11 9.72 -9.38
N VAL A 294 -8.77 10.85 -10.02
CA VAL A 294 -8.86 11.01 -11.48
C VAL A 294 -7.88 10.09 -12.21
N ASN A 295 -6.61 10.03 -11.78
CA ASN A 295 -5.59 9.19 -12.42
C ASN A 295 -5.94 7.70 -12.36
N LEU A 296 -6.66 7.27 -11.34
CA LEU A 296 -7.07 5.87 -11.14
C LEU A 296 -8.49 5.57 -11.62
N GLY A 297 -9.21 6.59 -12.10
CA GLY A 297 -10.59 6.45 -12.57
C GLY A 297 -11.57 6.03 -11.47
N VAL A 298 -11.36 6.47 -10.22
CA VAL A 298 -12.26 6.14 -9.11
C VAL A 298 -13.13 7.35 -8.72
N GLU A 299 -14.42 7.10 -8.50
CA GLU A 299 -15.38 8.13 -8.13
C GLU A 299 -15.19 8.60 -6.66
N HIS A 300 -14.75 7.70 -5.77
CA HIS A 300 -14.76 7.90 -4.33
C HIS A 300 -13.35 7.90 -3.72
N GLY A 301 -13.15 8.76 -2.72
CA GLY A 301 -11.91 8.88 -1.98
C GLY A 301 -12.12 9.48 -0.59
N CYS A 302 -11.04 9.64 0.17
CA CYS A 302 -11.06 10.23 1.50
C CYS A 302 -9.72 10.83 1.87
N VAL A 303 -9.75 11.95 2.59
CA VAL A 303 -8.60 12.44 3.36
C VAL A 303 -8.78 12.02 4.81
N CYS A 304 -7.76 11.42 5.42
CA CYS A 304 -7.82 10.92 6.79
C CYS A 304 -6.70 11.51 7.65
N THR A 305 -7.06 12.06 8.81
CA THR A 305 -6.11 12.55 9.83
C THR A 305 -6.07 11.70 11.09
N GLY A 306 -6.89 10.64 11.17
CA GLY A 306 -7.10 9.87 12.40
C GLY A 306 -8.21 10.43 13.26
N GLU A 307 -8.21 11.75 13.46
CA GLU A 307 -9.26 12.49 14.16
C GLU A 307 -10.47 12.74 13.26
N ALA A 308 -10.24 13.00 11.97
CA ALA A 308 -11.28 13.31 11.00
C ALA A 308 -11.12 12.53 9.68
N TYR A 309 -12.26 12.33 9.02
CA TYR A 309 -12.39 11.79 7.67
C TYR A 309 -13.13 12.81 6.80
N ILE A 310 -12.51 13.22 5.69
CA ILE A 310 -13.15 14.02 4.65
C ILE A 310 -13.42 13.09 3.48
N PHE A 311 -14.63 12.56 3.39
CA PHE A 311 -15.06 11.73 2.27
C PHE A 311 -15.26 12.58 1.03
N LEU A 312 -14.78 12.10 -0.11
CA LEU A 312 -14.78 12.80 -1.38
C LEU A 312 -15.51 11.97 -2.44
N ARG A 313 -16.27 12.66 -3.29
CA ARG A 313 -16.91 12.08 -4.48
C ARG A 313 -16.72 13.01 -5.68
N VAL A 314 -16.18 12.49 -6.76
CA VAL A 314 -16.17 13.19 -8.05
C VAL A 314 -17.59 13.19 -8.59
N GLY A 315 -18.12 14.37 -8.89
CA GLY A 315 -19.46 14.52 -9.47
C GLY A 315 -19.57 13.97 -10.88
N GLU A 316 -20.79 14.02 -11.43
CA GLU A 316 -21.00 13.78 -12.87
C GLU A 316 -20.19 14.77 -13.73
N ASP A 317 -20.08 16.01 -13.26
CA ASP A 317 -19.07 16.94 -13.72
C ASP A 317 -17.74 16.66 -12.99
N PRO A 318 -16.70 16.17 -13.67
CA PRO A 318 -15.41 15.84 -13.06
C PRO A 318 -14.66 17.06 -12.51
N ARG A 319 -15.15 18.28 -12.78
CA ARG A 319 -14.62 19.53 -12.23
C ARG A 319 -15.10 19.82 -10.81
N THR A 320 -16.16 19.15 -10.36
CA THR A 320 -16.76 19.35 -9.04
C THR A 320 -16.50 18.15 -8.15
N VAL A 321 -15.98 18.41 -6.95
CA VAL A 321 -15.78 17.39 -5.91
C VAL A 321 -16.71 17.68 -4.75
N TYR A 322 -17.55 16.70 -4.42
CA TYR A 322 -18.40 16.74 -3.25
C TYR A 322 -17.64 16.21 -2.03
N TYR A 323 -17.79 16.87 -0.88
CA TYR A 323 -17.16 16.46 0.37
C TYR A 323 -18.14 16.25 1.53
N TYR A 324 -17.83 15.31 2.41
CA TYR A 324 -18.51 15.11 3.70
C TYR A 324 -17.48 14.95 4.82
N LEU A 325 -17.63 15.73 5.91
CA LEU A 325 -16.76 15.65 7.07
C LEU A 325 -17.37 14.73 8.14
N SER A 326 -16.61 13.73 8.59
CA SER A 326 -16.92 12.93 9.78
C SER A 326 -15.80 13.02 10.80
N VAL A 327 -16.19 13.12 12.08
CA VAL A 327 -15.28 13.23 13.23
C VAL A 327 -15.75 12.19 14.27
N PRO A 328 -15.29 10.92 14.19
CA PRO A 328 -15.88 9.83 14.97
C PRO A 328 -15.90 10.04 16.49
N GLU A 329 -14.92 10.75 17.06
CA GLU A 329 -14.90 11.08 18.50
C GLU A 329 -16.01 12.08 18.89
N GLY A 330 -16.38 12.99 17.99
CA GLY A 330 -17.50 13.92 18.19
C GLY A 330 -18.86 13.34 17.76
N ASP A 331 -18.86 12.49 16.74
CA ASP A 331 -20.07 11.91 16.15
C ASP A 331 -20.66 10.79 17.04
N VAL A 332 -19.83 10.12 17.85
CA VAL A 332 -20.22 9.07 18.79
C VAL A 332 -20.12 9.58 20.23
N THR A 333 -21.25 10.08 20.76
CA THR A 333 -21.40 10.58 22.13
C THR A 333 -22.07 9.58 23.08
N ASP A 334 -22.06 9.85 24.39
CA ASP A 334 -22.77 9.07 25.43
C ASP A 334 -24.28 8.89 25.17
N THR A 335 -24.90 9.80 24.41
CA THR A 335 -26.33 9.73 24.03
C THR A 335 -26.60 8.96 22.74
N THR A 336 -25.55 8.60 22.01
CA THR A 336 -25.59 7.95 20.68
C THR A 336 -24.76 6.65 20.61
N GLY A 337 -24.05 6.32 21.70
CA GLY A 337 -23.27 5.10 21.87
C GLY A 337 -24.13 3.85 22.02
N TRP A 338 -23.52 2.68 21.88
CA TRP A 338 -24.25 1.42 21.95
C TRP A 338 -24.44 0.96 23.40
N THR A 339 -25.71 0.82 23.81
CA THR A 339 -26.08 0.17 25.08
C THR A 339 -26.73 -1.17 24.80
N ALA A 340 -26.10 -2.25 25.28
CA ALA A 340 -26.65 -3.59 25.16
C ALA A 340 -28.07 -3.69 25.76
N GLY A 341 -29.08 -3.95 24.91
CA GLY A 341 -30.44 -4.24 25.35
C GLY A 341 -31.45 -3.08 25.39
N LEU A 342 -31.11 -1.89 24.86
CA LEU A 342 -32.07 -0.81 24.64
C LEU A 342 -32.33 -0.63 23.13
N GLU A 343 -33.60 -0.62 22.72
CA GLU A 343 -34.06 -0.32 21.34
C GLU A 343 -33.91 1.18 20.99
N GLY A 344 -32.82 1.81 21.42
CA GLY A 344 -32.48 3.19 21.04
C GLY A 344 -31.84 3.24 19.65
N PRO A 345 -31.90 4.39 18.95
CA PRO A 345 -31.20 4.58 17.69
C PRO A 345 -29.68 4.51 17.93
N ASN A 346 -29.06 3.38 17.61
CA ASN A 346 -27.61 3.24 17.71
C ASN A 346 -26.93 3.92 16.50
N ARG A 347 -25.90 4.73 16.76
CA ARG A 347 -25.14 5.41 15.69
C ARG A 347 -23.79 4.78 15.46
N LEU A 348 -23.71 3.44 15.56
CA LEU A 348 -22.47 2.70 15.34
C LEU A 348 -21.90 2.87 13.93
N HIS A 349 -22.76 3.23 12.97
CA HIS A 349 -22.36 3.65 11.63
C HIS A 349 -21.46 4.89 11.61
N LEU A 350 -21.48 5.71 12.68
CA LEU A 350 -20.66 6.90 12.81
C LEU A 350 -19.26 6.64 13.39
N THR A 351 -18.99 5.42 13.85
CA THR A 351 -17.65 5.03 14.31
C THR A 351 -16.65 5.04 13.14
N ALA A 352 -15.35 5.19 13.43
CA ALA A 352 -14.30 5.15 12.40
C ALA A 352 -14.36 3.88 11.51
N VAL A 353 -14.71 2.73 12.10
CA VAL A 353 -14.92 1.49 11.36
C VAL A 353 -16.25 1.50 10.62
N GLY A 354 -17.31 2.05 11.22
CA GLY A 354 -18.66 2.11 10.65
C GLY A 354 -18.78 3.02 9.42
N GLN A 355 -17.97 4.07 9.35
CA GLN A 355 -17.98 5.06 8.26
C GLN A 355 -17.43 4.50 6.93
N MET A 356 -16.57 3.48 6.98
CA MET A 356 -15.81 2.99 5.82
C MET A 356 -16.53 1.96 4.92
N PRO A 357 -17.28 0.96 5.42
CA PRO A 357 -17.90 -0.08 4.59
C PRO A 357 -19.22 0.37 3.91
N ALA A 358 -19.90 1.39 4.43
CA ALA A 358 -21.19 1.85 3.93
C ALA A 358 -21.03 3.10 3.06
N ARG A 359 -20.65 2.89 1.80
CA ARG A 359 -20.59 3.96 0.79
C ARG A 359 -21.65 3.72 -0.29
N PRO A 360 -22.35 4.75 -0.76
CA PRO A 360 -23.29 4.62 -1.87
C PRO A 360 -22.53 4.08 -3.09
N SER A 361 -22.85 2.85 -3.47
CA SER A 361 -22.39 2.27 -4.73
C SER A 361 -23.30 2.81 -5.83
N THR A 362 -22.75 3.56 -6.77
CA THR A 362 -23.43 3.83 -8.04
C THR A 362 -23.39 2.55 -8.89
N PRO A 363 -24.53 2.05 -9.39
CA PRO A 363 -24.53 1.00 -10.39
C PRO A 363 -24.34 1.64 -11.77
N SER A 364 -23.12 1.63 -12.32
CA SER A 364 -22.87 1.60 -13.79
C SER A 364 -21.43 1.98 -14.15
N CYS A 365 -20.64 0.98 -14.52
CA CYS A 365 -19.73 1.12 -15.66
C CYS A 365 -19.81 -0.20 -16.43
N GLY A 366 -20.67 -0.24 -17.45
CA GLY A 366 -20.78 -1.41 -18.33
C GLY A 366 -22.17 -1.78 -18.82
N GLN A 367 -23.02 -0.82 -19.23
CA GLN A 367 -24.14 -1.11 -20.12
C GLN A 367 -24.26 -0.04 -21.21
N ALA A 368 -23.31 -0.04 -22.15
CA ALA A 368 -23.62 0.38 -23.51
C ALA A 368 -24.15 -0.86 -24.24
N GLU A 369 -25.44 -1.15 -24.05
CA GLU A 369 -26.14 -2.15 -24.85
C GLU A 369 -26.09 -1.72 -26.33
N LYS A 370 -25.42 -2.54 -27.14
CA LYS A 370 -25.58 -2.53 -28.60
C LYS A 370 -27.04 -2.81 -28.94
N ARG A 371 -27.83 -1.75 -29.15
CA ARG A 371 -29.06 -1.85 -29.93
C ARG A 371 -28.73 -1.60 -31.39
N HIS A 372 -28.45 -2.68 -32.09
CA HIS A 372 -28.69 -2.76 -33.52
C HIS A 372 -29.71 -3.86 -33.76
N GLN A 373 -30.93 -3.47 -34.10
CA GLN A 373 -31.64 -4.09 -35.22
C GLN A 373 -32.84 -3.26 -35.70
N SER A 374 -32.89 -3.22 -37.02
CA SER A 374 -34.04 -3.07 -37.92
C SER A 374 -34.82 -1.76 -37.91
N SER A 375 -34.51 -0.93 -38.90
CA SER A 375 -35.54 -0.48 -39.84
C SER A 375 -34.84 -0.07 -41.13
N ASP A 376 -34.96 -0.93 -42.13
CA ASP A 376 -34.84 -0.60 -43.55
C ASP A 376 -35.78 0.57 -43.86
N GLU A 377 -35.30 1.61 -44.55
CA GLU A 377 -36.01 2.20 -45.69
C GLU A 377 -35.03 2.91 -46.63
N GLU A 378 -35.23 2.56 -47.89
CA GLU A 378 -34.61 2.99 -49.13
C GLU A 378 -34.93 4.46 -49.44
N SER A 379 -33.97 5.23 -49.98
CA SER A 379 -34.21 6.22 -51.05
C SER A 379 -32.90 6.76 -51.60
N GLY A 380 -32.80 6.70 -52.93
CA GLY A 380 -31.58 6.86 -53.73
C GLY A 380 -31.13 8.30 -54.04
N PRO A 381 -30.38 8.48 -55.14
CA PRO A 381 -29.19 9.35 -55.18
C PRO A 381 -29.42 10.67 -55.94
N ASP A 382 -28.57 11.67 -55.71
CA ASP A 382 -28.16 12.56 -56.80
C ASP A 382 -26.83 13.29 -56.51
N PRO A 383 -26.04 13.61 -57.55
CA PRO A 383 -24.67 14.12 -57.50
C PRO A 383 -24.63 15.64 -57.67
N ASP A 384 -23.56 16.28 -57.20
CA ASP A 384 -23.02 17.45 -57.90
C ASP A 384 -21.60 17.76 -57.37
N THR A 385 -20.63 17.73 -58.30
CA THR A 385 -19.30 18.34 -58.16
C THR A 385 -19.31 19.53 -59.12
N PRO A 386 -18.68 20.69 -58.84
CA PRO A 386 -17.28 20.84 -59.28
C PRO A 386 -16.39 21.81 -58.46
N SER A 387 -15.15 21.36 -58.26
CA SER A 387 -13.89 22.04 -58.62
C SER A 387 -13.72 23.56 -58.44
N ARG A 388 -12.72 23.97 -57.62
CA ARG A 388 -11.66 24.96 -57.97
C ARG A 388 -10.56 24.96 -56.90
N GLN A 389 -9.39 24.33 -57.13
CA GLN A 389 -8.17 24.94 -57.70
C GLN A 389 -7.77 26.32 -57.12
N GLN A 390 -6.70 26.35 -56.32
CA GLN A 390 -5.45 26.99 -56.77
C GLN A 390 -4.24 26.61 -55.90
N SER A 391 -3.36 25.83 -56.53
CA SER A 391 -1.92 25.72 -56.32
C SER A 391 -1.17 27.03 -56.56
N LEU A 392 -0.02 27.23 -55.91
CA LEU A 392 1.27 27.72 -56.46
C LEU A 392 2.28 27.84 -55.27
N SER A 393 3.09 26.84 -54.96
CA SER A 393 4.47 26.63 -55.44
C SER A 393 5.44 27.84 -55.38
N GLN A 394 6.32 27.82 -54.35
CA GLN A 394 7.79 28.06 -54.36
C GLN A 394 8.34 29.46 -54.83
N PRO A 395 9.63 29.85 -54.62
CA PRO A 395 10.78 29.18 -53.97
C PRO A 395 11.68 30.04 -53.02
N LEU A 396 12.56 29.33 -52.29
CA LEU A 396 13.97 29.61 -51.97
C LEU A 396 14.42 30.83 -51.13
N SER A 397 14.99 30.47 -49.98
CA SER A 397 16.28 30.92 -49.40
C SER A 397 16.44 32.35 -48.89
N ARG A 398 16.59 32.49 -47.56
CA ARG A 398 17.76 33.17 -46.98
C ARG A 398 18.02 32.77 -45.52
N THR A 399 19.24 32.31 -45.33
CA THR A 399 20.01 32.09 -44.10
C THR A 399 19.89 33.20 -43.04
N GLN A 400 19.77 32.80 -41.77
CA GLN A 400 20.65 33.30 -40.71
C GLN A 400 20.76 32.32 -39.53
N LYS A 401 22.00 31.96 -39.23
CA LYS A 401 22.48 31.16 -38.10
C LYS A 401 22.29 31.92 -36.79
N THR A 402 21.88 31.23 -35.73
CA THR A 402 22.50 31.37 -34.39
C THR A 402 22.53 30.02 -33.67
N THR A 403 23.77 29.50 -33.56
CA THR A 403 24.35 28.68 -32.48
C THR A 403 23.69 27.35 -32.09
N ARG A 404 24.26 26.28 -32.70
CA ARG A 404 24.37 24.93 -32.13
C ARG A 404 25.11 24.96 -30.79
N GLY A 405 24.50 24.39 -29.76
CA GLY A 405 25.18 23.77 -28.62
C GLY A 405 24.90 22.27 -28.66
N SER A 406 25.72 21.54 -29.42
CA SER A 406 25.71 20.07 -29.45
C SER A 406 26.54 19.59 -28.26
N SER A 407 25.96 18.85 -27.32
CA SER A 407 26.73 18.05 -26.36
C SER A 407 26.26 16.60 -26.39
N SER A 408 26.91 15.86 -27.28
CA SER A 408 27.02 14.41 -27.27
C SER A 408 27.54 13.93 -25.92
N GLY A 409 26.86 12.96 -25.30
CA GLY A 409 27.29 12.32 -24.05
C GLY A 409 26.93 10.85 -24.00
N ARG A 410 27.19 10.10 -25.08
CA ARG A 410 27.15 8.62 -25.08
C ARG A 410 28.57 8.08 -25.18
N GLY A 411 28.90 7.17 -24.26
CA GLY A 411 30.24 6.64 -24.00
C GLY A 411 30.82 7.26 -22.73
N HIS A 412 31.73 6.56 -22.03
CA HIS A 412 32.50 6.96 -20.83
C HIS A 412 32.12 6.27 -19.49
N HIS A 413 31.82 4.96 -19.48
CA HIS A 413 31.95 4.14 -18.25
C HIS A 413 33.11 3.12 -18.33
N GLY A 414 33.90 3.17 -19.42
CA GLY A 414 34.96 2.23 -19.75
C GLY A 414 34.43 1.02 -20.53
N GLU A 415 35.13 0.60 -21.58
CA GLU A 415 34.67 -0.49 -22.47
C GLU A 415 35.00 -1.90 -21.92
N ARG A 416 35.91 -2.02 -20.95
CA ARG A 416 36.33 -3.30 -20.34
C ARG A 416 36.49 -3.28 -18.82
N TYR A 417 36.60 -2.10 -18.21
CA TYR A 417 36.79 -1.91 -16.77
C TYR A 417 36.17 -0.59 -16.37
N HIS A 418 35.60 -0.54 -15.17
CA HIS A 418 35.07 0.68 -14.59
C HIS A 418 36.21 1.68 -14.36
N GLN A 419 35.96 2.95 -14.68
CA GLN A 419 36.93 4.05 -14.55
C GLN A 419 37.26 4.41 -13.09
N ILE A 420 36.38 4.03 -12.15
CA ILE A 420 36.53 4.31 -10.72
C ILE A 420 36.26 3.03 -9.92
N ASP A 421 36.91 2.92 -8.77
CA ASP A 421 36.67 1.85 -7.83
C ASP A 421 35.45 2.13 -6.93
N ARG A 422 35.03 1.11 -6.18
CA ARG A 422 33.85 1.17 -5.29
C ARG A 422 33.99 2.27 -4.21
N PRO A 423 35.11 2.43 -3.49
CA PRO A 423 35.27 3.52 -2.53
C PRO A 423 35.18 4.91 -3.16
N THR A 424 35.81 5.12 -4.32
CA THR A 424 35.75 6.41 -5.03
C THR A 424 34.32 6.71 -5.48
N PHE A 425 33.60 5.71 -6.00
CA PHE A 425 32.19 5.85 -6.35
C PHE A 425 31.33 6.32 -5.17
N LEU A 426 31.46 5.68 -4.01
CA LEU A 426 30.68 6.05 -2.81
C LEU A 426 31.03 7.45 -2.31
N ALA A 427 32.31 7.83 -2.33
CA ALA A 427 32.74 9.17 -1.93
C ALA A 427 32.16 10.26 -2.85
N LEU A 428 32.17 10.02 -4.16
CA LEU A 428 31.60 10.94 -5.14
C LEU A 428 30.07 11.01 -5.04
N MET A 429 29.38 9.88 -4.86
CA MET A 429 27.93 9.84 -4.66
C MET A 429 27.51 10.58 -3.39
N ARG A 430 28.22 10.35 -2.27
CA ARG A 430 27.95 11.04 -1.01
C ARG A 430 28.09 12.57 -1.17
N ARG A 431 29.15 13.02 -1.84
CA ARG A 431 29.36 14.46 -2.09
C ARG A 431 28.28 15.05 -3.00
N GLN A 432 27.90 14.34 -4.07
CA GLN A 432 26.84 14.78 -4.98
C GLN A 432 25.51 14.93 -4.23
N LEU A 433 25.12 13.91 -3.48
CA LEU A 433 23.86 13.90 -2.73
C LEU A 433 23.88 14.86 -1.53
N ALA A 434 25.05 15.28 -1.03
CA ALA A 434 25.12 16.33 -0.02
C ALA A 434 24.85 17.72 -0.61
N ASP A 435 25.27 17.94 -1.86
CA ASP A 435 25.13 19.22 -2.59
C ASP A 435 23.73 19.38 -3.18
N ASP A 436 23.21 18.33 -3.84
CA ASP A 436 21.92 18.33 -4.52
C ASP A 436 21.31 16.92 -4.48
N LEU A 437 20.19 16.80 -3.77
CA LEU A 437 19.48 15.54 -3.56
C LEU A 437 18.45 15.24 -4.65
N ASP A 438 17.96 16.25 -5.35
CA ASP A 438 16.80 16.13 -6.23
C ASP A 438 17.21 15.89 -7.68
N THR A 439 18.32 16.49 -8.12
CA THR A 439 18.80 16.27 -9.49
C THR A 439 19.56 14.94 -9.60
N ASP A 440 19.27 14.17 -10.65
CA ASP A 440 19.91 12.86 -10.92
C ASP A 440 19.58 11.77 -9.87
N CYS A 441 18.52 11.94 -9.05
CA CYS A 441 18.07 11.00 -8.03
C CYS A 441 16.53 10.85 -8.08
N ASP A 442 16.07 9.90 -8.89
CA ASP A 442 14.64 9.72 -9.16
C ASP A 442 14.08 8.58 -8.29
N PRO A 443 13.00 8.76 -7.51
CA PRO A 443 12.31 7.63 -6.90
C PRO A 443 11.70 6.74 -7.98
N VAL A 444 11.87 5.43 -7.85
CA VAL A 444 11.44 4.43 -8.83
C VAL A 444 10.56 3.38 -8.17
N GLY A 445 9.36 3.20 -8.72
CA GLY A 445 8.49 2.09 -8.37
C GLY A 445 7.95 2.17 -6.95
N ARG A 446 7.67 0.99 -6.38
CA ARG A 446 6.91 0.86 -5.15
C ARG A 446 7.77 1.08 -3.88
N PRO A 447 7.48 1.96 -2.90
CA PRO A 447 8.09 1.87 -1.58
C PRO A 447 7.86 0.46 -1.03
N GLY A 448 8.97 -0.21 -0.73
CA GLY A 448 8.96 -1.49 -0.06
C GLY A 448 8.66 -1.32 1.42
N ALA A 449 8.64 -2.44 2.15
CA ALA A 449 8.32 -2.43 3.58
C ALA A 449 9.32 -1.62 4.44
N ILE A 450 10.56 -1.44 3.97
CA ILE A 450 11.64 -0.77 4.72
C ILE A 450 12.21 0.48 4.06
N GLY A 451 11.79 0.83 2.84
CA GLY A 451 12.44 1.93 2.11
C GLY A 451 11.93 2.14 0.70
N VAL A 452 12.36 3.25 0.12
CA VAL A 452 12.02 3.72 -1.22
C VAL A 452 13.15 3.34 -2.17
N LEU A 453 12.81 2.84 -3.36
CA LEU A 453 13.79 2.54 -4.39
C LEU A 453 14.01 3.79 -5.26
N PHE A 454 15.24 4.00 -5.70
CA PHE A 454 15.68 5.14 -6.49
C PHE A 454 16.52 4.68 -7.67
N ARG A 455 16.49 5.45 -8.75
CA ARG A 455 17.49 5.46 -9.81
C ARG A 455 18.37 6.67 -9.57
N VAL A 456 19.66 6.43 -9.34
CA VAL A 456 20.63 7.48 -9.03
C VAL A 456 21.73 7.52 -10.08
N ARG A 457 21.99 8.69 -10.65
CA ARG A 457 23.05 8.91 -11.64
C ARG A 457 24.20 9.71 -11.04
N LEU A 458 25.42 9.17 -11.11
CA LEU A 458 26.63 9.89 -10.73
C LEU A 458 27.02 10.85 -11.86
N ARG A 459 26.76 12.14 -11.71
CA ARG A 459 26.91 13.16 -12.76
C ARG A 459 28.30 13.21 -13.38
N SER A 460 29.34 13.07 -12.54
CA SER A 460 30.75 13.19 -12.95
C SER A 460 31.21 12.13 -13.95
N HIS A 461 30.66 10.91 -13.85
CA HIS A 461 31.08 9.78 -14.68
C HIS A 461 29.93 9.18 -15.49
N GLY A 462 28.69 9.56 -15.19
CA GLY A 462 27.44 9.12 -15.80
C GLY A 462 26.93 7.74 -15.37
N TYR A 463 27.55 7.07 -14.39
CA TYR A 463 27.06 5.77 -13.89
C TYR A 463 25.63 5.91 -13.36
N VAL A 464 24.73 5.02 -13.78
CA VAL A 464 23.37 4.93 -13.26
C VAL A 464 23.23 3.64 -12.47
N VAL A 465 22.71 3.73 -11.25
CA VAL A 465 22.55 2.61 -10.32
C VAL A 465 21.18 2.62 -9.66
N ALA A 466 20.79 1.48 -9.10
CA ALA A 466 19.64 1.42 -8.20
C ALA A 466 20.09 1.78 -6.77
N ALA A 467 19.24 2.46 -6.00
CA ALA A 467 19.49 2.73 -4.59
C ALA A 467 18.25 2.50 -3.75
N LYS A 468 18.39 1.96 -2.55
CA LYS A 468 17.30 1.79 -1.58
C LYS A 468 17.53 2.77 -0.45
N GLY A 469 16.67 3.78 -0.33
CA GLY A 469 16.71 4.80 0.72
C GLY A 469 15.77 4.45 1.87
N THR A 470 16.20 4.68 3.11
CA THR A 470 15.46 4.30 4.32
C THR A 470 15.50 5.38 5.41
N PRO A 471 14.42 5.52 6.21
CA PRO A 471 14.41 6.40 7.38
C PRO A 471 15.20 5.83 8.56
N ALA A 472 15.43 6.66 9.57
CA ALA A 472 16.32 6.34 10.70
C ALA A 472 15.96 5.06 11.45
N TRP A 473 14.66 4.79 11.63
CA TRP A 473 14.16 3.61 12.36
C TRP A 473 14.31 2.29 11.59
N PHE A 474 14.58 2.31 10.29
CA PHE A 474 14.78 1.10 9.47
C PHE A 474 16.23 0.86 9.06
N ILE A 475 17.18 1.74 9.44
CA ILE A 475 18.62 1.58 9.15
C ILE A 475 19.12 0.18 9.52
N GLN A 476 18.73 -0.35 10.68
CA GLN A 476 19.24 -1.66 11.13
C GLN A 476 18.79 -2.80 10.19
N ARG A 477 17.60 -2.71 9.61
CA ARG A 477 17.11 -3.71 8.63
C ARG A 477 17.80 -3.55 7.28
N LEU A 478 18.02 -2.32 6.81
CA LEU A 478 18.73 -2.11 5.55
C LEU A 478 20.23 -2.50 5.67
N ARG A 479 20.84 -2.27 6.84
CA ARG A 479 22.19 -2.77 7.15
C ARG A 479 22.23 -4.30 7.26
N TRP A 480 21.17 -4.92 7.79
CA TRP A 480 21.03 -6.37 7.76
C TRP A 480 21.01 -6.89 6.32
N GLU A 481 20.17 -6.32 5.46
CA GLU A 481 20.12 -6.67 4.03
C GLU A 481 21.50 -6.51 3.36
N ALA A 482 22.19 -5.39 3.60
CA ALA A 482 23.55 -5.16 3.09
C ALA A 482 24.55 -6.24 3.56
N SER A 483 24.43 -6.71 4.81
CA SER A 483 25.27 -7.79 5.34
C SER A 483 25.01 -9.14 4.67
N ILE A 484 23.76 -9.38 4.22
CA ILE A 484 23.42 -10.55 3.42
C ILE A 484 24.07 -10.43 2.04
N TYR A 485 23.98 -9.27 1.39
CA TYR A 485 24.66 -9.05 0.11
C TYR A 485 26.19 -9.26 0.21
N GLU A 486 26.84 -8.79 1.27
CA GLU A 486 28.29 -9.04 1.48
C GLU A 486 28.58 -10.55 1.64
N ARG A 487 27.70 -11.31 2.30
CA ARG A 487 27.83 -12.77 2.37
C ARG A 487 27.60 -13.46 1.02
N LEU A 488 26.73 -12.89 0.19
CA LEU A 488 26.42 -13.36 -1.16
C LEU A 488 27.43 -12.86 -2.22
N ARG A 489 28.51 -12.17 -1.80
CA ARG A 489 29.56 -11.65 -2.71
C ARG A 489 30.03 -12.62 -3.80
N PRO A 490 30.21 -13.94 -3.57
CA PRO A 490 30.65 -14.88 -4.61
C PRO A 490 29.66 -15.07 -5.77
N ILE A 491 28.38 -14.70 -5.58
CA ILE A 491 27.31 -14.92 -6.56
C ILE A 491 26.69 -13.61 -7.08
N GLN A 492 27.23 -12.45 -6.67
CA GLN A 492 26.79 -11.14 -7.14
C GLN A 492 27.09 -10.94 -8.63
N GLY A 493 26.17 -10.30 -9.34
CA GLY A 493 26.22 -10.12 -10.80
C GLY A 493 25.80 -11.35 -11.60
N ILE A 494 25.55 -12.48 -10.93
CA ILE A 494 25.09 -13.73 -11.55
C ILE A 494 23.68 -14.06 -11.08
N TYR A 495 23.49 -14.26 -9.77
CA TYR A 495 22.22 -14.70 -9.17
C TYR A 495 21.57 -13.65 -8.26
N VAL A 496 22.31 -12.61 -7.88
CA VAL A 496 21.84 -11.46 -7.10
C VAL A 496 22.54 -10.19 -7.61
N PRO A 497 21.96 -8.99 -7.43
CA PRO A 497 22.63 -7.74 -7.80
C PRO A 497 23.98 -7.52 -7.13
N VAL A 498 24.82 -6.71 -7.75
CA VAL A 498 26.09 -6.27 -7.16
C VAL A 498 25.84 -5.19 -6.13
N HIS A 499 26.20 -5.45 -4.87
CA HIS A 499 26.20 -4.44 -3.81
C HIS A 499 27.39 -3.50 -3.93
N LEU A 500 27.08 -2.23 -4.18
CA LEU A 500 28.05 -1.16 -4.39
C LEU A 500 28.40 -0.46 -3.08
N GLY A 501 27.60 -0.63 -2.03
CA GLY A 501 27.86 -0.11 -0.69
C GLY A 501 26.76 0.80 -0.19
N ASN A 502 26.99 1.38 0.98
CA ASN A 502 26.02 2.18 1.72
C ASN A 502 26.60 3.55 2.04
N ILE A 503 25.74 4.56 2.11
CA ILE A 503 26.09 5.89 2.61
C ILE A 503 25.05 6.35 3.62
N ASP A 504 25.50 7.09 4.63
CA ASP A 504 24.64 7.96 5.41
C ASP A 504 24.50 9.29 4.65
N LEU A 505 23.27 9.77 4.49
CA LEU A 505 22.99 11.03 3.84
C LEU A 505 23.29 12.17 4.81
N GLU A 506 24.08 13.15 4.35
CA GLU A 506 24.42 14.33 5.16
C GLU A 506 23.23 15.29 5.24
N THR A 507 22.59 15.53 4.10
CA THR A 507 21.29 16.21 4.00
C THR A 507 20.19 15.16 3.93
N ARG A 508 19.15 15.30 4.74
CA ARG A 508 18.03 14.34 4.77
C ARG A 508 17.20 14.47 3.48
N TYR A 509 16.91 13.35 2.84
CA TYR A 509 16.03 13.32 1.67
C TYR A 509 14.57 13.28 2.12
N HIS A 510 13.80 14.31 1.80
CA HIS A 510 12.39 14.41 2.19
C HIS A 510 11.53 13.73 1.11
N TYR A 511 11.24 12.45 1.30
CA TYR A 511 10.43 11.69 0.35
C TYR A 511 8.96 12.10 0.47
N GLU A 512 8.48 12.87 -0.51
CA GLU A 512 7.08 13.30 -0.69
C GLU A 512 6.40 13.92 0.55
N GLY A 513 7.19 14.43 1.51
CA GLY A 513 6.69 14.93 2.79
C GLY A 513 6.21 13.83 3.77
N ILE A 514 6.41 12.55 3.42
CA ILE A 514 5.99 11.36 4.19
C ILE A 514 7.07 10.97 5.21
N CYS A 515 8.33 10.89 4.79
CA CYS A 515 9.43 10.50 5.67
C CYS A 515 10.79 11.06 5.22
N GLU A 516 11.69 11.23 6.19
CA GLU A 516 13.07 11.64 5.97
C GLU A 516 13.95 10.40 5.80
N LEU A 517 14.48 10.21 4.60
CA LEU A 517 15.47 9.18 4.36
C LEU A 517 16.84 9.70 4.77
N VAL A 518 17.56 8.89 5.54
CA VAL A 518 18.84 9.26 6.15
C VAL A 518 19.97 8.31 5.76
N HIS A 519 19.63 7.17 5.14
CA HIS A 519 20.59 6.15 4.74
C HIS A 519 20.20 5.58 3.38
N MET A 520 21.18 5.35 2.51
CA MET A 520 20.98 4.75 1.18
C MET A 520 21.95 3.58 0.95
N MET A 521 21.43 2.50 0.37
CA MET A 521 22.20 1.36 -0.11
C MET A 521 22.16 1.30 -1.64
N PHE A 522 23.31 1.20 -2.30
CA PHE A 522 23.42 1.16 -3.76
C PHE A 522 23.62 -0.26 -4.29
N LEU A 523 22.89 -0.60 -5.36
CA LEU A 523 22.90 -1.89 -6.03
C LEU A 523 23.02 -1.69 -7.55
N SER A 524 23.57 -2.68 -8.26
CA SER A 524 23.41 -2.77 -9.72
C SER A 524 21.94 -3.04 -10.08
N PHE A 525 21.57 -2.77 -11.34
CA PHE A 525 20.27 -3.20 -11.85
C PHE A 525 20.16 -4.72 -11.86
N GLY A 526 18.98 -5.23 -11.47
CA GLY A 526 18.69 -6.65 -11.43
C GLY A 526 18.01 -7.20 -12.68
N GLY A 527 17.46 -6.33 -13.54
CA GLY A 527 16.68 -6.70 -14.71
C GLY A 527 15.18 -6.42 -14.53
N ASN A 528 14.36 -7.05 -15.36
CA ASN A 528 12.90 -6.86 -15.39
C ASN A 528 12.20 -7.90 -14.50
N LEU A 529 10.99 -7.59 -14.02
CA LEU A 529 10.21 -8.55 -13.21
C LEU A 529 10.02 -9.88 -13.96
N ILE A 530 10.17 -11.00 -13.26
CA ILE A 530 10.09 -12.33 -13.89
C ILE A 530 8.75 -12.57 -14.60
N GLY A 531 7.66 -11.95 -14.11
CA GLY A 531 6.34 -12.02 -14.73
C GLY A 531 6.29 -11.45 -16.14
N GLN A 532 7.14 -10.48 -16.48
CA GLN A 532 7.23 -9.89 -17.83
C GLN A 532 7.99 -10.79 -18.80
N HIS A 533 8.90 -11.63 -18.29
CA HIS A 533 9.69 -12.56 -19.12
C HIS A 533 9.03 -13.94 -19.24
N LEU A 534 8.17 -14.33 -18.30
CA LEU A 534 7.58 -15.67 -18.27
C LEU A 534 6.56 -15.85 -19.40
N THR A 535 6.78 -16.83 -20.27
CA THR A 535 5.86 -17.25 -21.33
C THR A 535 5.58 -18.75 -21.21
N ALA A 536 4.57 -19.24 -21.92
CA ALA A 536 4.27 -20.68 -21.95
C ALA A 536 5.44 -21.52 -22.51
N GLU A 537 6.26 -20.92 -23.39
CA GLU A 537 7.35 -21.61 -24.10
C GLU A 537 8.65 -21.65 -23.28
N ASN A 538 8.98 -20.58 -22.55
CA ASN A 538 10.23 -20.50 -21.77
C ASN A 538 10.08 -20.93 -20.30
N LYS A 539 8.87 -21.33 -19.89
CA LYS A 539 8.53 -21.66 -18.50
C LYS A 539 9.50 -22.64 -17.84
N THR A 540 9.85 -23.71 -18.53
CA THR A 540 10.74 -24.76 -18.01
C THR A 540 12.14 -24.22 -17.75
N LEU A 541 12.67 -23.43 -18.70
CA LEU A 541 13.96 -22.77 -18.59
C LEU A 541 13.98 -21.76 -17.43
N VAL A 542 12.93 -20.92 -17.33
CA VAL A 542 12.82 -19.93 -16.25
C VAL A 542 12.73 -20.61 -14.89
N SER A 543 11.91 -21.66 -14.76
CA SER A 543 11.79 -22.43 -13.52
C SER A 543 13.13 -23.08 -13.11
N GLU A 544 13.88 -23.59 -14.08
CA GLU A 544 15.21 -24.13 -13.82
C GLU A 544 16.18 -23.04 -13.34
N GLN A 545 16.15 -21.85 -13.95
CA GLN A 545 16.98 -20.72 -13.52
C GLN A 545 16.62 -20.19 -12.15
N VAL A 546 15.33 -20.06 -11.82
CA VAL A 546 14.89 -19.70 -10.47
C VAL A 546 15.41 -20.69 -9.44
N LYS A 547 15.37 -22.00 -9.76
CA LYS A 547 15.93 -23.04 -8.89
C LYS A 547 17.45 -22.87 -8.72
N ARG A 548 18.19 -22.63 -9.81
CA ARG A 548 19.65 -22.42 -9.77
C ARG A 548 20.02 -21.21 -8.91
N SER A 549 19.31 -20.08 -9.04
CA SER A 549 19.55 -18.90 -8.20
C SER A 549 19.25 -19.18 -6.72
N ALA A 550 18.15 -19.87 -6.43
CA ALA A 550 17.80 -20.26 -5.05
C ALA A 550 18.85 -21.23 -4.45
N ASP A 551 19.24 -22.27 -5.20
CA ASP A 551 20.27 -23.23 -4.78
C ASP A 551 21.62 -22.53 -4.53
N ALA A 552 22.00 -21.54 -5.34
CA ALA A 552 23.22 -20.75 -5.15
C ALA A 552 23.18 -19.91 -3.87
N ILE A 553 22.04 -19.28 -3.56
CA ILE A 553 21.83 -18.53 -2.31
C ILE A 553 21.87 -19.47 -1.10
N HIS A 554 21.18 -20.60 -1.19
CA HIS A 554 21.13 -21.63 -0.14
C HIS A 554 22.51 -22.26 0.10
N GLY A 555 23.32 -22.42 -0.95
CA GLY A 555 24.71 -22.88 -0.86
C GLY A 555 25.60 -21.99 0.02
N LEU A 556 25.23 -20.71 0.18
CA LEU A 556 25.90 -19.75 1.07
C LEU A 556 25.24 -19.65 2.46
N ARG A 557 24.33 -20.59 2.77
CA ARG A 557 23.57 -20.71 4.03
C ARG A 557 22.65 -19.54 4.31
N VAL A 558 22.12 -18.93 3.25
CA VAL A 558 21.12 -17.86 3.34
C VAL A 558 19.78 -18.43 2.93
N LEU A 559 18.73 -18.18 3.72
CA LEU A 559 17.35 -18.49 3.41
C LEU A 559 16.60 -17.18 3.21
N HIS A 560 15.88 -16.99 2.11
CA HIS A 560 15.33 -15.68 1.75
C HIS A 560 14.09 -15.29 2.58
N LYS A 561 13.25 -16.26 2.97
CA LYS A 561 11.95 -16.15 3.66
C LYS A 561 10.84 -15.42 2.91
N ASP A 562 11.12 -14.88 1.73
CA ASP A 562 10.17 -14.16 0.90
C ASP A 562 10.49 -14.27 -0.60
N LEU A 563 10.90 -15.47 -1.03
CA LEU A 563 11.20 -15.78 -2.43
C LEU A 563 9.89 -15.90 -3.23
N MET A 564 9.31 -14.75 -3.55
CA MET A 564 8.07 -14.57 -4.30
C MET A 564 8.36 -13.97 -5.68
N PRO A 565 7.51 -14.13 -6.71
CA PRO A 565 7.79 -13.63 -8.06
C PRO A 565 8.12 -12.13 -8.15
N ARG A 566 7.58 -11.29 -7.24
CA ARG A 566 7.93 -9.86 -7.16
C ARG A 566 9.40 -9.57 -6.81
N ASN A 567 10.08 -10.53 -6.18
CA ASN A 567 11.47 -10.44 -5.74
C ASN A 567 12.42 -11.20 -6.67
N ILE A 568 11.91 -11.63 -7.84
CA ILE A 568 12.63 -12.41 -8.84
C ILE A 568 12.64 -11.61 -10.13
N LEU A 569 13.83 -11.35 -10.64
CA LEU A 569 14.07 -10.56 -11.84
C LEU A 569 14.74 -11.42 -12.91
N TRP A 570 14.41 -11.15 -14.16
CA TRP A 570 15.10 -11.67 -15.32
C TRP A 570 16.09 -10.65 -15.84
N ASN A 571 17.38 -11.00 -15.85
CA ASN A 571 18.42 -10.18 -16.45
C ASN A 571 18.67 -10.63 -17.90
N GLU A 572 18.30 -9.78 -18.85
CA GLU A 572 18.40 -10.09 -20.28
C GLU A 572 19.86 -10.14 -20.78
N GLU A 573 20.76 -9.39 -20.15
CA GLU A 573 22.19 -9.34 -20.50
C GLU A 573 22.90 -10.62 -20.06
N THR A 574 22.69 -11.04 -18.82
CA THR A 574 23.36 -12.23 -18.27
C THR A 574 22.61 -13.51 -18.57
N LYS A 575 21.33 -13.46 -18.97
CA LYS A 575 20.44 -14.62 -19.13
C LYS A 575 20.26 -15.44 -17.84
N HIS A 576 20.40 -14.79 -16.70
CA HIS A 576 20.23 -15.39 -15.38
C HIS A 576 19.07 -14.73 -14.62
N VAL A 577 18.50 -15.49 -13.70
CA VAL A 577 17.53 -14.97 -12.73
C VAL A 577 18.28 -14.31 -11.58
N MET A 578 17.94 -13.05 -11.31
CA MET A 578 18.44 -12.31 -10.15
C MET A 578 17.38 -12.27 -9.05
N VAL A 579 17.80 -12.54 -7.82
CA VAL A 579 16.94 -12.44 -6.63
C VAL A 579 17.28 -11.15 -5.87
N ILE A 580 16.25 -10.44 -5.42
CA ILE A 580 16.35 -9.16 -4.71
C ILE A 580 15.56 -9.17 -3.41
N ASP A 581 15.73 -8.14 -2.58
CA ASP A 581 14.96 -7.89 -1.36
C ASP A 581 15.21 -8.90 -0.22
N PHE A 582 16.43 -8.88 0.32
CA PHE A 582 16.88 -9.81 1.37
C PHE A 582 16.56 -9.32 2.79
N GLU A 583 15.62 -8.40 2.96
CA GLU A 583 15.30 -7.79 4.25
C GLU A 583 14.79 -8.82 5.29
N ARG A 584 14.17 -9.92 4.83
CA ARG A 584 13.64 -11.01 5.67
C ARG A 584 14.57 -12.22 5.74
N ALA A 585 15.73 -12.14 5.10
CA ALA A 585 16.61 -13.29 4.97
C ALA A 585 17.23 -13.69 6.31
N GLU A 586 17.40 -14.99 6.51
CA GLU A 586 18.02 -15.59 7.68
C GLU A 586 19.29 -16.33 7.27
N VAL A 587 20.28 -16.33 8.17
CA VAL A 587 21.52 -17.11 8.00
C VAL A 587 21.42 -18.36 8.85
N GLU A 588 21.55 -19.53 8.23
CA GLU A 588 21.55 -20.78 8.98
C GLU A 588 22.82 -20.90 9.84
N PRO A 589 22.70 -21.20 11.15
CA PRO A 589 23.84 -21.32 12.03
C PRO A 589 24.70 -22.54 11.66
N ILE A 590 26.01 -22.39 11.83
CA ILE A 590 26.95 -23.50 11.65
C ILE A 590 26.71 -24.49 12.80
N SER A 591 26.09 -25.64 12.54
CA SER A 591 26.01 -26.67 13.57
C SER A 591 27.40 -27.25 13.84
N ALA A 592 28.08 -26.73 14.86
CA ALA A 592 29.23 -27.39 15.45
C ALA A 592 28.73 -28.62 16.21
N LYS A 593 28.73 -29.80 15.55
CA LYS A 593 28.89 -31.16 16.11
C LYS A 593 28.46 -32.23 15.10
N ARG A 594 29.42 -32.74 14.32
CA ARG A 594 29.50 -34.17 14.01
C ARG A 594 30.79 -34.69 14.66
N THR A 595 30.79 -34.77 15.99
CA THR A 595 31.75 -35.60 16.70
C THR A 595 31.54 -37.03 16.25
N TRP A 596 32.60 -37.62 15.71
CA TRP A 596 32.67 -38.99 15.25
C TRP A 596 32.18 -39.90 16.38
N LYS A 597 31.05 -40.58 16.16
CA LYS A 597 30.70 -41.76 16.96
C LYS A 597 31.16 -42.97 16.17
N THR A 598 32.08 -43.70 16.78
CA THR A 598 32.55 -45.03 16.41
C THR A 598 31.36 -45.96 16.16
N PRO A 599 31.42 -46.87 15.17
CA PRO A 599 30.28 -47.68 14.79
C PRO A 599 30.17 -48.89 15.72
N THR A 600 29.20 -48.87 16.63
CA THR A 600 28.73 -50.08 17.29
C THR A 600 27.21 -50.14 17.30
N GLY A 601 26.67 -51.12 16.58
CA GLY A 601 25.44 -51.84 16.91
C GLY A 601 24.09 -51.12 16.70
N ASN A 602 23.43 -51.48 15.59
CA ASN A 602 21.99 -51.64 15.39
C ASN A 602 21.01 -50.76 16.18
N SER A 603 20.38 -49.82 15.47
CA SER A 603 18.92 -49.60 15.50
C SER A 603 18.53 -48.59 14.41
N VAL A 604 17.98 -49.09 13.30
CA VAL A 604 17.32 -48.26 12.28
C VAL A 604 16.02 -47.74 12.88
N LYS A 605 16.03 -46.49 13.35
CA LYS A 605 14.81 -45.68 13.44
C LYS A 605 14.84 -44.70 12.28
N GLN A 606 14.11 -45.03 11.21
CA GLN A 606 13.74 -44.06 10.17
C GLN A 606 12.86 -42.99 10.82
N GLY A 607 13.49 -41.93 11.33
CA GLY A 607 12.80 -40.67 11.56
C GLY A 607 12.54 -40.04 10.20
N GLN A 608 11.28 -39.95 9.79
CA GLN A 608 10.87 -39.15 8.64
C GLN A 608 11.27 -37.69 8.90
N THR A 609 12.44 -37.28 8.43
CA THR A 609 12.83 -35.87 8.42
C THR A 609 12.04 -35.19 7.31
N GLY A 610 11.07 -34.36 7.69
CA GLY A 610 10.34 -33.51 6.75
C GLY A 610 11.28 -32.67 5.88
N PRO A 611 10.79 -32.14 4.74
CA PRO A 611 11.63 -31.41 3.78
C PRO A 611 12.36 -30.23 4.45
N SER A 612 13.64 -30.04 4.10
CA SER A 612 14.46 -28.93 4.62
C SER A 612 13.82 -27.56 4.34
N ALA A 613 14.16 -26.55 5.13
CA ALA A 613 13.65 -25.19 4.95
C ALA A 613 13.91 -24.66 3.52
N CYS A 614 15.11 -24.92 2.98
CA CYS A 614 15.48 -24.67 1.59
C CYS A 614 14.52 -25.30 0.58
N THR A 615 14.20 -26.60 0.77
CA THR A 615 13.29 -27.33 -0.11
C THR A 615 11.88 -26.75 -0.07
N LYS A 616 11.42 -26.32 1.11
CA LYS A 616 10.11 -25.68 1.29
C LYS A 616 10.06 -24.32 0.60
N GLU A 617 11.11 -23.51 0.72
CA GLU A 617 11.20 -22.20 0.06
C GLU A 617 11.18 -22.32 -1.46
N ILE A 618 11.99 -23.22 -2.04
CA ILE A 618 11.99 -23.47 -3.50
C ILE A 618 10.61 -23.97 -3.94
N ARG A 619 10.01 -24.93 -3.23
CA ARG A 619 8.68 -25.45 -3.58
C ARG A 619 7.63 -24.34 -3.59
N ARG A 620 7.67 -23.44 -2.61
CA ARG A 620 6.76 -22.29 -2.55
C ARG A 620 6.97 -21.37 -3.75
N ALA A 621 8.21 -20.96 -4.02
CA ALA A 621 8.53 -20.10 -5.17
C ALA A 621 8.05 -20.70 -6.50
N MET A 622 8.23 -22.01 -6.70
CA MET A 622 7.75 -22.72 -7.90
C MET A 622 6.22 -22.76 -7.99
N THR A 623 5.53 -22.89 -6.86
CA THR A 623 4.06 -22.90 -6.84
C THR A 623 3.52 -21.55 -7.30
N GLU A 624 4.08 -20.47 -6.77
CA GLU A 624 3.71 -19.09 -7.14
C GLU A 624 4.08 -18.76 -8.59
N LEU A 625 5.25 -19.19 -9.06
CA LEU A 625 5.66 -19.02 -10.46
C LEU A 625 4.75 -19.76 -11.43
N ASN A 626 4.28 -20.96 -11.05
CA ASN A 626 3.35 -21.74 -11.86
C ASN A 626 1.96 -21.08 -11.96
N ALA A 627 1.51 -20.44 -10.87
CA ALA A 627 0.25 -19.71 -10.86
C ALA A 627 0.25 -18.55 -11.88
N LEU A 628 1.40 -17.89 -12.06
CA LEU A 628 1.55 -16.84 -13.08
C LEU A 628 1.41 -17.35 -14.52
N THR A 629 1.73 -18.62 -14.82
CA THR A 629 1.62 -19.13 -16.20
C THR A 629 0.20 -19.57 -16.59
N ILE A 630 -0.66 -19.91 -15.63
CA ILE A 630 -2.02 -20.41 -15.90
C ILE A 630 -2.88 -19.32 -16.55
N VAL A 631 -2.62 -18.07 -16.22
CA VAL A 631 -3.44 -16.95 -16.67
C VAL A 631 -2.93 -16.33 -17.99
N ILE A 632 -1.75 -16.73 -18.51
CA ILE A 632 -1.28 -16.37 -19.87
C ILE A 632 -2.00 -17.22 -20.95
N ARG A 633 -2.70 -18.30 -20.58
CA ARG A 633 -3.37 -19.22 -21.50
C ARG A 633 -4.88 -19.01 -21.67
N LEU A 634 -5.45 -17.90 -21.19
CA LEU A 634 -6.86 -17.57 -21.35
C LEU A 634 -7.06 -16.38 -22.29
#